data_AF-Q0I8F4-F1
#
_entry.id   AF-Q0I8F4-F1
#
_cell.length_a   1.000
_cell.length_b   1.000
_cell.length_c   1.000
_cell.angle_alpha   90.00
_cell.angle_beta   90.00
_cell.angle_gamma   90.00
#
_symmetry.space_group_name_H-M   'P 1'
#
loop_
_entity.id
_entity.type
_entity.pdbx_description
1 polymer ?
#
loop_
_entity_poly.entity_id
_entity_poly.type
_entity_poly.pdbx_seq_one_letter_code
_entity_poly.pdbx_strand_id
1 'polypeptide(L)' 'MTWEYTQLRFVPKGKSWTGEIEELWLDEKQLISRRHPQHDVTLVGLMNELGQQGWELITYAQPFTGYHGGCYTFKRQIK' A
#
# COMPACT_ATOMS: atom_id res chain seq x y z
N MET A 1 -23.72 10.71 5.51
CA MET A 1 -22.55 10.57 4.61
C MET A 1 -21.68 9.48 5.19
N THR A 2 -21.38 8.46 4.40
CA THR A 2 -20.59 7.30 4.86
C THR A 2 -19.20 7.37 4.20
N TRP A 3 -18.16 7.13 4.97
CA TRP A 3 -16.78 7.08 4.51
C TRP A 3 -16.34 5.63 4.37
N GLU A 4 -15.65 5.32 3.28
CA GLU A 4 -14.90 4.08 3.10
C GLU A 4 -13.43 4.35 3.43
N TYR A 5 -12.74 3.30 3.87
CA TYR A 5 -11.32 3.31 4.15
C TYR A 5 -10.66 2.10 3.49
N THR A 6 -9.43 2.29 3.01
CA THR A 6 -8.58 1.22 2.51
C THR A 6 -7.14 1.45 2.94
N GLN A 7 -6.37 0.38 3.11
CA GLN A 7 -5.00 0.41 3.56
C GLN A 7 -4.06 -0.24 2.54
N LEU A 8 -3.07 0.52 2.10
CA LEU A 8 -2.00 0.04 1.23
C LEU A 8 -0.75 -0.18 2.09
N ARG A 9 -0.40 -1.44 2.31
CA ARG A 9 0.74 -1.84 3.14
C ARG A 9 1.83 -2.42 2.25
N PHE A 10 3.09 -2.09 2.53
CA PHE A 10 4.22 -2.62 1.78
C PHE A 10 5.38 -2.98 2.71
N VAL A 11 6.18 -3.94 2.27
CA VAL A 11 7.46 -4.32 2.88
C VAL A 11 8.54 -4.18 1.81
N PRO A 12 9.52 -3.28 1.98
CA PRO A 12 10.62 -3.17 1.03
C PRO A 12 11.54 -4.38 1.12
N LYS A 13 12.26 -4.65 0.04
CA LYS A 13 13.26 -5.71 0.03
C LYS A 13 14.51 -5.24 0.78
N GLY A 14 14.83 -5.94 1.87
CA GLY A 14 16.01 -5.65 2.69
C GLY A 14 15.79 -4.56 3.74
N LYS A 15 16.89 -3.99 4.25
CA LYS A 15 16.88 -3.07 5.40
C LYS A 15 16.81 -1.58 5.04
N SER A 16 16.91 -1.25 3.75
CA SER A 16 16.91 0.12 3.25
C SER A 16 15.97 0.24 2.06
N TRP A 17 15.35 1.40 1.88
CA TRP A 17 14.51 1.66 0.72
C TRP A 17 15.36 1.68 -0.56
N THR A 18 15.15 0.68 -1.42
CA THR A 18 15.79 0.55 -2.75
C THR A 18 14.81 0.74 -3.90
N GLY A 19 13.52 0.93 -3.60
CA GLY A 19 12.44 0.90 -4.58
C GLY A 19 11.91 -0.52 -4.87
N GLU A 20 12.62 -1.57 -4.45
CA GLU A 20 12.15 -2.95 -4.57
C GLU A 20 11.22 -3.33 -3.40
N ILE A 21 10.10 -3.97 -3.73
CA ILE A 21 9.08 -4.37 -2.77
C ILE A 21 9.03 -5.88 -2.71
N GLU A 22 9.12 -6.40 -1.49
CA GLU A 22 9.06 -7.83 -1.21
C GLU A 22 7.62 -8.30 -0.96
N GLU A 23 6.82 -7.43 -0.34
CA GLU A 23 5.39 -7.66 -0.15
C GLU A 23 4.58 -6.37 -0.34
N LEU A 24 3.42 -6.49 -0.99
CA LEU A 24 2.48 -5.40 -1.21
C LEU A 24 1.07 -5.90 -0.97
N TRP A 25 0.31 -5.18 -0.16
CA TRP A 25 -1.01 -5.58 0.29
C TRP A 25 -1.98 -4.41 0.13
N LEU A 26 -3.15 -4.68 -0.44
CA LEU A 26 -4.29 -3.77 -0.42
C LEU A 26 -5.35 -4.39 0.48
N ASP A 27 -5.60 -3.78 1.63
CA ASP A 27 -6.37 -4.36 2.74
C ASP A 27 -5.87 -5.77 3.06
N GLU A 28 -6.73 -6.78 2.94
CA GLU A 28 -6.38 -8.19 3.18
C GLU A 28 -5.78 -8.90 1.96
N LYS A 29 -5.84 -8.27 0.77
CA LYS A 29 -5.38 -8.87 -0.49
C LYS A 29 -3.88 -8.65 -0.68
N GLN A 30 -3.11 -9.73 -0.69
CA GLN A 30 -1.70 -9.70 -1.10
C GLN A 30 -1.59 -9.60 -2.62
N LEU A 31 -0.92 -8.55 -3.09
CA LEU A 31 -0.67 -8.29 -4.52
C LEU A 31 0.74 -8.74 -4.91
N ILE A 32 1.73 -8.39 -4.10
CA ILE A 32 3.11 -8.86 -4.28
C ILE A 32 3.47 -9.74 -3.09
N SER A 33 4.07 -10.90 -3.37
CA SER A 33 4.62 -11.78 -2.35
C SER A 33 5.94 -12.37 -2.82
N ARG A 34 6.80 -12.79 -1.89
CA ARG A 34 8.04 -13.53 -2.20
C ARG A 34 7.82 -14.78 -3.07
N ARG A 35 6.64 -15.41 -2.93
CA ARG A 35 6.27 -16.65 -3.65
C ARG A 35 5.67 -16.35 -5.04
N HIS A 36 5.11 -15.16 -5.23
CA HIS A 36 4.50 -14.71 -6.46
C HIS A 36 4.90 -13.24 -6.70
N PRO A 37 6.08 -13.00 -7.29
CA PRO A 37 6.48 -11.66 -7.68
C PRO A 37 5.58 -11.20 -8.84
N GLN A 38 4.50 -10.47 -8.53
CA GLN A 38 3.73 -9.79 -9.58
C GLN A 38 4.59 -8.64 -10.11
N HIS A 39 5.07 -8.79 -11.35
CA HIS A 39 5.95 -7.80 -11.99
C HIS A 39 5.20 -6.54 -12.46
N ASP A 40 3.88 -6.61 -12.63
CA ASP A 40 3.08 -5.54 -13.23
C ASP A 40 2.49 -4.55 -12.20
N VAL A 41 2.57 -4.88 -10.92
CA VAL A 41 2.01 -4.03 -9.84
C VAL A 41 3.14 -3.31 -9.13
N THR A 42 3.00 -1.99 -8.95
CA THR A 42 3.94 -1.18 -8.18
C THR A 42 3.21 -0.38 -7.11
N LEU A 43 3.90 -0.03 -6.02
CA LEU A 43 3.34 0.82 -4.97
C LEU A 43 2.83 2.15 -5.53
N VAL A 44 3.64 2.83 -6.34
CA VAL A 44 3.28 4.12 -6.96
C VAL A 44 2.10 3.95 -7.92
N GLY A 45 2.08 2.86 -8.71
CA GLY A 45 0.96 2.54 -9.60
C GLY A 45 -0.37 2.42 -8.86
N LEU A 46 -0.40 1.63 -7.77
CA LEU A 46 -1.59 1.48 -6.95
C LEU A 46 -2.02 2.79 -6.27
N MET A 47 -1.07 3.59 -5.78
CA MET A 47 -1.39 4.90 -5.21
C MET A 47 -2.07 5.81 -6.24
N ASN A 48 -1.60 5.79 -7.49
CA ASN A 48 -2.22 6.55 -8.58
C ASN A 48 -3.61 6.03 -8.94
N GLU A 49 -3.79 4.70 -9.02
CA GLU A 49 -5.10 4.08 -9.28
C GLU A 49 -6.12 4.42 -8.19
N LEU A 50 -5.72 4.39 -6.92
CA LEU A 50 -6.56 4.80 -5.80
C LEU A 50 -6.98 6.27 -5.95
N GLY A 51 -6.04 7.17 -6.28
CA GLY A 51 -6.35 8.57 -6.54
C GLY A 51 -7.35 8.77 -7.67
N GLN A 52 -7.21 8.02 -8.78
CA GLN A 52 -8.16 8.06 -9.91
C GLN A 52 -9.57 7.55 -9.52
N GLN A 53 -9.66 6.64 -8.56
CA GLN A 53 -10.92 6.14 -8.01
C GLN A 53 -11.53 7.05 -6.92
N GLY A 54 -10.92 8.21 -6.67
CA GLY A 54 -11.40 9.21 -5.70
C GLY A 54 -10.99 8.92 -4.26
N TRP A 55 -10.01 8.04 -4.03
CA TRP A 55 -9.45 7.82 -2.70
C TRP A 55 -8.44 8.92 -2.35
N GLU A 56 -8.58 9.48 -1.16
CA GLU A 56 -7.71 10.51 -0.62
C GLU A 56 -6.75 9.91 0.42
N LEU A 57 -5.45 10.16 0.25
CA LEU A 57 -4.45 9.76 1.24
C LEU A 57 -4.62 10.59 2.52
N ILE A 58 -4.77 9.93 3.67
CA ILE A 58 -4.99 10.62 4.95
C ILE A 58 -3.88 10.43 5.98
N THR A 59 -3.18 9.29 5.95
CA THR A 59 -2.10 9.04 6.89
C THR A 59 -1.09 8.05 6.33
N TYR A 60 0.16 8.24 6.75
CA TYR A 60 1.24 7.30 6.59
C TYR A 60 1.72 6.86 7.98
N ALA A 61 1.76 5.56 8.20
CA ALA A 61 2.32 4.96 9.40
C ALA A 61 3.46 4.01 9.04
N GLN A 62 4.58 4.16 9.73
CA GLN A 62 5.67 3.19 9.70
C GLN A 62 5.60 2.36 10.99
N PRO A 63 5.58 1.01 10.92
CA PRO A 63 5.62 0.18 12.13
C PRO A 63 6.90 0.46 12.91
N PHE A 64 6.78 0.72 14.21
CA PHE A 64 7.93 0.96 15.11
C PHE A 64 8.80 -0.29 15.34
N THR A 65 8.36 -1.47 14.90
CA THR A 65 8.93 -2.77 15.26
C THR A 65 9.85 -3.34 14.18
N GLY A 66 10.96 -2.68 13.83
CA GLY A 66 12.05 -3.26 13.02
C GLY A 66 11.69 -3.76 11.59
N TYR A 67 10.42 -3.70 11.20
CA TYR A 67 9.93 -3.92 9.85
C TYR A 67 10.09 -2.61 9.09
N HIS A 68 10.85 -2.64 8.00
CA HIS A 68 11.09 -1.47 7.15
C HIS A 68 9.88 -1.09 6.27
N GLY A 69 8.72 -1.71 6.52
CA GLY A 69 7.50 -1.50 5.76
C GLY A 69 6.79 -0.19 6.10
N GLY A 70 5.78 0.14 5.30
CA GLY A 70 4.90 1.28 5.53
C GLY A 70 3.44 0.93 5.28
N CYS A 71 2.56 1.73 5.84
CA CYS A 71 1.11 1.63 5.66
C CYS A 71 0.55 3.01 5.32
N TYR A 72 -0.01 3.13 4.12
CA TYR A 72 -0.80 4.29 3.70
C TYR A 72 -2.27 3.99 3.94
N THR A 73 -2.99 4.89 4.61
CA THR A 73 -4.45 4.79 4.73
C THR A 73 -5.08 5.83 3.83
N PHE A 74 -6.09 5.40 3.07
CA PHE A 74 -6.90 6.25 2.23
C PHE A 74 -8.34 6.25 2.72
N LYS A 75 -9.08 7.33 2.41
CA LYS A 75 -10.52 7.41 2.61
C LYS A 75 -11.22 7.84 1.33
N ARG A 76 -12.49 7.49 1.17
CA ARG A 76 -13.34 8.00 0.10
C ARG A 76 -14.77 8.20 0.60
N GLN A 77 -15.45 9.20 0.08
CA GLN A 77 -16.87 9.41 0.39
C GLN A 77 -17.74 8.50 -0.50
N ILE A 78 -18.65 7.74 0.10
CA ILE A 78 -19.69 7.02 -0.66
C ILE A 78 -20.73 8.05 -1.10
N LYS A 79 -21.02 8.08 -2.40
CA LYS A 79 -22.12 8.87 -2.96
C LYS A 79 -23.46 8.21 -2.70
#